data_AF-A0A5P8I3M4-F1
#
_entry.id   AF-A0A5P8I3M4-F1
#
_cell.length_a   1.000
_cell.length_b   1.000
_cell.length_c   1.000
_cell.angle_alpha   90.00
_cell.angle_beta   90.00
_cell.angle_gamma   90.00
#
_symmetry.space_group_name_H-M   'P 1'
#
loop_
_entity.id
_entity.type
_entity.pdbx_description
1 polymer ?
#
loop_
_entity_poly.entity_id
_entity_poly.type
_entity_poly.pdbx_seq_one_letter_code
_entity_poly.pdbx_strand_id
1 'polypeptide(L)'
;PVLGVHSLVWDEALKIAGQDPDFHRKDLWDAIENGAYPKWKFGIQTIPEANEHDFDFDILDATKIWPEDLVPVRYIGELELNRNVDEYFPQTEQVAFCTAHMVPGIAHSDDPLLQGRSFSYFDTQLSRLGINWQELPINRPVCPVMNFNRDGQGRHTITKGTVNYWPNRFEVRPPATSQEGAYHDPPQSVGGIKARTKSAKFREHYNQAQLFYNSLSPPEKH
;
A
#
# COMPACT_ATOMS: atom_id res chain seq x y z
N PRO A 1 0.79 6.34 15.88
CA PRO A 1 -0.49 6.05 16.57
C PRO A 1 -0.75 7.15 17.60
N VAL A 2 -2.00 7.62 17.75
CA VAL A 2 -2.32 8.66 18.75
C VAL A 2 -2.16 8.12 20.18
N LEU A 3 -2.41 6.83 20.40
CA LEU A 3 -2.27 6.16 21.70
C LEU A 3 -0.82 5.84 22.10
N GLY A 4 0.17 6.15 21.26
CA GLY A 4 1.56 5.76 21.47
C GLY A 4 1.90 4.37 20.89
N VAL A 5 3.17 3.99 21.02
CA VAL A 5 3.69 2.68 20.59
C VAL A 5 4.03 1.90 21.86
N HIS A 6 3.38 0.75 22.03
CA HIS A 6 3.52 -0.12 23.20
C HIS A 6 3.72 -1.55 22.71
N SER A 7 4.43 -2.36 23.51
CA SER A 7 4.85 -3.71 23.13
C SER A 7 4.70 -4.68 24.30
N LEU A 8 4.47 -5.96 23.98
CA LEU A 8 4.53 -7.06 24.93
C LEU A 8 5.98 -7.48 25.18
N VAL A 9 6.22 -8.16 26.31
CA VAL A 9 7.46 -8.93 26.52
C VAL A 9 7.29 -10.36 26.02
N TRP A 10 8.39 -11.04 25.70
CA TRP A 10 8.34 -12.32 24.99
C TRP A 10 7.60 -13.45 25.74
N ASP A 11 7.83 -13.59 27.04
CA ASP A 11 7.15 -14.61 27.87
C ASP A 11 5.62 -14.40 27.90
N GLU A 12 5.18 -13.14 28.00
CA GLU A 12 3.77 -12.78 27.94
C GLU A 12 3.17 -13.04 26.55
N ALA A 13 3.86 -12.60 25.49
CA ALA A 13 3.42 -12.79 24.11
C ALA A 13 3.20 -14.28 23.78
N LEU A 14 4.09 -15.16 24.23
CA LEU A 14 3.94 -16.61 24.03
C LEU A 14 2.74 -17.19 24.78
N LYS A 15 2.50 -16.74 26.02
CA LYS A 15 1.35 -17.19 26.81
C LYS A 15 0.05 -16.72 26.16
N ILE A 16 -0.02 -15.46 25.75
CA ILE A 16 -1.17 -14.90 25.03
C ILE A 16 -1.41 -15.67 23.74
N ALA A 17 -0.38 -15.95 22.95
CA ALA A 17 -0.54 -16.69 21.69
C ALA A 17 -1.18 -18.08 21.85
N GLY A 18 -1.00 -18.73 23.01
CA GLY A 18 -1.68 -19.98 23.34
C GLY A 18 -3.03 -19.81 24.04
N GLN A 19 -3.17 -18.80 24.90
CA GLN A 19 -4.35 -18.59 25.73
C GLN A 19 -5.47 -17.83 25.00
N ASP A 20 -5.10 -16.89 24.16
CA ASP A 20 -5.99 -16.05 23.36
C ASP A 20 -5.33 -15.73 22.00
N PRO A 21 -5.35 -16.66 21.03
CA PRO A 21 -4.77 -16.42 19.71
C PRO A 21 -5.48 -15.31 18.93
N ASP A 22 -6.65 -14.86 19.38
CA ASP A 22 -7.43 -13.76 18.81
C ASP A 22 -7.19 -12.41 19.52
N PHE A 23 -6.21 -12.32 20.44
CA PHE A 23 -5.98 -11.16 21.31
C PHE A 23 -6.08 -9.80 20.59
N HIS A 24 -5.28 -9.58 19.52
CA HIS A 24 -5.33 -8.32 18.77
C HIS A 24 -6.60 -8.13 17.94
N ARG A 25 -7.24 -9.21 17.47
CA ARG A 25 -8.51 -9.14 16.73
C ARG A 25 -9.62 -8.66 17.68
N LYS A 26 -9.67 -9.23 18.89
CA LYS A 26 -10.62 -8.84 19.94
C LYS A 26 -10.36 -7.44 20.46
N ASP A 27 -9.11 -7.10 20.75
CA ASP A 27 -8.73 -5.75 21.22
C ASP A 27 -9.25 -4.65 20.27
N LEU A 28 -8.99 -4.78 18.96
CA LEU A 28 -9.48 -3.83 17.96
C LEU A 28 -11.01 -3.80 17.89
N TRP A 29 -11.65 -4.98 17.87
CA TRP A 29 -13.10 -5.09 17.75
C TRP A 29 -13.81 -4.44 18.95
N ASP A 30 -13.38 -4.79 20.16
CA ASP A 30 -13.94 -4.32 21.42
C ASP A 30 -13.69 -2.82 21.60
N ALA A 31 -12.53 -2.30 21.20
CA ALA A 31 -12.26 -0.87 21.24
C ALA A 31 -13.27 -0.09 20.38
N ILE A 32 -13.56 -0.59 19.17
CA ILE A 32 -14.52 0.05 18.27
C ILE A 32 -15.96 -0.06 18.81
N GLU A 33 -16.38 -1.23 19.31
CA GLU A 33 -17.72 -1.42 19.91
C GLU A 33 -17.95 -0.47 21.10
N ASN A 34 -16.91 -0.25 21.91
CA ASN A 34 -16.98 0.60 23.08
C ASN A 34 -16.80 2.10 22.77
N GLY A 35 -16.74 2.49 21.49
CA GLY A 35 -16.58 3.89 21.06
C GLY A 35 -15.16 4.45 21.25
N ALA A 36 -14.19 3.61 21.60
CA ALA A 36 -12.78 3.96 21.74
C ALA A 36 -12.06 3.84 20.39
N TYR A 37 -12.45 4.67 19.43
CA TYR A 37 -11.96 4.59 18.05
C TYR A 37 -10.45 4.85 17.95
N PRO A 38 -9.65 3.89 17.49
CA PRO A 38 -8.21 4.08 17.37
C PRO A 38 -7.89 5.03 16.20
N LYS A 39 -6.88 5.88 16.42
CA LYS A 39 -6.48 6.97 15.51
C LYS A 39 -5.00 6.96 15.19
N TRP A 40 -4.66 7.34 13.95
CA TRP A 40 -3.30 7.50 13.46
C TRP A 40 -3.14 8.83 12.73
N LYS A 41 -2.10 9.59 13.08
CA LYS A 41 -1.65 10.73 12.27
C LYS A 41 -1.01 10.22 10.98
N PHE A 42 -1.48 10.69 9.83
CA PHE A 42 -0.88 10.41 8.53
C PHE A 42 0.20 11.45 8.23
N GLY A 43 1.41 11.01 7.95
CA GLY A 43 2.55 11.88 7.66
C GLY A 43 3.35 11.39 6.46
N ILE A 44 4.07 12.33 5.85
CA ILE A 44 4.92 12.10 4.69
C ILE A 44 6.33 12.64 4.94
N GLN A 45 7.34 11.94 4.43
CA GLN A 45 8.68 12.47 4.23
C GLN A 45 8.80 12.88 2.76
N THR A 46 9.52 13.96 2.48
CA THR A 46 9.63 14.50 1.12
C THR A 46 11.08 14.88 0.85
N ILE A 47 11.65 14.25 -0.18
CA ILE A 47 12.97 14.57 -0.73
C ILE A 47 12.74 15.21 -2.10
N PRO A 48 13.27 16.42 -2.37
CA PRO A 48 13.26 16.98 -3.71
C PRO A 48 14.01 16.07 -4.68
N GLU A 49 13.50 15.89 -5.90
CA GLU A 49 14.12 15.06 -6.95
C GLU A 49 15.63 15.35 -7.13
N ALA A 50 16.00 16.64 -7.09
CA ALA A 50 17.40 17.08 -7.23
C ALA A 50 18.35 16.50 -6.16
N ASN A 51 17.82 16.02 -5.04
CA ASN A 51 18.56 15.52 -3.90
C ASN A 51 18.51 13.97 -3.80
N GLU A 52 18.00 13.27 -4.81
CA GLU A 52 17.87 11.80 -4.81
C GLU A 52 19.18 11.08 -4.41
N HIS A 53 20.32 11.64 -4.82
CA HIS A 53 21.62 11.01 -4.64
C HIS A 53 22.47 11.58 -3.49
N ASP A 54 21.94 12.54 -2.72
CA ASP A 54 22.69 13.28 -1.69
C ASP A 54 22.93 12.48 -0.39
N PHE A 55 22.33 11.29 -0.27
CA PHE A 55 22.40 10.45 0.92
C PHE A 55 23.46 9.35 0.78
N ASP A 56 24.01 8.88 1.90
CA ASP A 56 24.94 7.75 1.92
C ASP A 56 24.30 6.42 1.48
N PHE A 57 22.97 6.36 1.52
CA PHE A 57 22.16 5.23 1.05
C PHE A 57 21.39 5.60 -0.22
N ASP A 58 20.88 4.57 -0.91
CA ASP A 58 19.98 4.75 -2.04
C ASP A 58 18.57 4.99 -1.49
N ILE A 59 17.90 6.09 -1.87
CA ILE A 59 16.55 6.38 -1.34
C ILE A 59 15.50 5.38 -1.83
N LEU A 60 15.84 4.58 -2.86
CA LEU A 60 15.02 3.51 -3.44
C LEU A 60 15.32 2.13 -2.83
N ASP A 61 16.24 2.05 -1.87
CA ASP A 61 16.55 0.81 -1.16
C ASP A 61 15.60 0.61 0.02
N ALA A 62 14.59 -0.26 -0.15
CA ALA A 62 13.61 -0.62 0.88
C ALA A 62 14.21 -1.24 2.17
N THR A 63 15.51 -1.53 2.22
CA THR A 63 16.21 -1.94 3.46
C THR A 63 16.69 -0.76 4.30
N LYS A 64 16.46 0.47 3.84
CA LYS A 64 16.92 1.70 4.47
C LYS A 64 15.73 2.55 4.91
N ILE A 65 15.77 3.06 6.13
CA ILE A 65 14.92 4.16 6.57
C ILE A 65 15.52 5.49 6.11
N TRP A 66 14.67 6.51 5.99
CA TRP A 66 15.10 7.89 5.91
C TRP A 66 15.07 8.46 7.33
N PRO A 67 16.23 8.70 7.96
CA PRO A 67 16.27 9.20 9.34
C PRO A 67 15.51 10.53 9.48
N GLU A 68 14.67 10.66 10.51
CA GLU A 68 13.79 11.82 10.69
C GLU A 68 14.56 13.13 11.01
N ASP A 69 15.80 13.02 11.49
CA ASP A 69 16.72 14.14 11.67
C ASP A 69 17.27 14.69 10.35
N LEU A 70 17.30 13.87 9.29
CA LEU A 70 17.66 14.28 7.94
C LEU A 70 16.44 14.71 7.11
N VAL A 71 15.35 13.94 7.19
CA VAL A 71 14.11 14.18 6.45
C VAL A 71 12.94 14.14 7.43
N PRO A 72 12.48 15.28 7.95
CA PRO A 72 11.43 15.28 8.98
C PRO A 72 10.09 14.82 8.42
N VAL A 73 9.31 14.12 9.26
CA VAL A 73 7.93 13.73 8.93
C VAL A 73 7.02 14.96 9.01
N ARG A 74 6.33 15.26 7.91
CA ARG A 74 5.24 16.25 7.86
C ARG A 74 3.90 15.55 8.02
N TYR A 75 3.23 15.76 9.14
CA TYR A 75 1.85 15.27 9.33
C TYR A 75 0.85 16.09 8.49
N ILE A 76 0.00 15.41 7.72
CA ILE A 76 -0.94 16.02 6.77
C ILE A 76 -2.38 15.53 6.93
N GLY A 77 -2.66 14.57 7.82
CA GLY A 77 -4.01 14.08 8.04
C GLY A 77 -4.14 13.14 9.23
N GLU A 78 -5.32 12.55 9.39
CA GLU A 78 -5.65 11.56 10.43
C GLU A 78 -6.50 10.44 9.82
N LEU A 79 -6.29 9.22 10.30
CA LEU A 79 -7.12 8.05 10.03
C LEU A 79 -7.75 7.60 11.36
N GLU A 80 -9.06 7.44 11.38
CA GLU A 80 -9.84 6.87 12.49
C GLU A 80 -10.54 5.59 12.02
N LEU A 81 -10.50 4.53 12.83
CA LEU A 81 -11.31 3.32 12.60
C LEU A 81 -12.49 3.33 13.56
N ASN A 82 -13.71 3.47 13.04
CA ASN A 82 -14.90 3.71 13.86
C ASN A 82 -16.07 2.77 13.60
N ARG A 83 -15.86 1.71 12.80
CA ARG A 83 -16.89 0.71 12.53
C ARG A 83 -16.26 -0.65 12.27
N ASN A 84 -16.76 -1.67 12.97
CA ASN A 84 -16.42 -3.06 12.69
C ASN A 84 -17.09 -3.54 11.40
N VAL A 85 -16.58 -4.63 10.84
CA VAL A 85 -17.22 -5.30 9.71
C VAL A 85 -18.54 -5.94 10.15
N ASP A 86 -19.52 -5.95 9.25
CA ASP A 86 -20.82 -6.58 9.47
C ASP A 86 -20.69 -8.12 9.40
N GLU A 87 -19.84 -8.63 8.49
CA GLU A 87 -19.50 -10.04 8.37
C GLU A 87 -18.04 -10.19 7.94
N TYR A 88 -17.26 -10.98 8.69
CA TYR A 88 -15.81 -11.09 8.51
C TYR A 88 -15.42 -11.58 7.12
N PHE A 89 -16.05 -12.64 6.62
CA PHE A 89 -15.63 -13.28 5.37
C PHE A 89 -15.83 -12.38 4.12
N PRO A 90 -17.01 -11.81 3.84
CA PRO A 90 -17.23 -10.98 2.66
C PRO A 90 -16.54 -9.61 2.71
N GLN A 91 -16.06 -9.17 3.88
CA GLN A 91 -15.40 -7.88 4.05
C GLN A 91 -13.91 -8.06 4.34
N THR A 92 -13.53 -8.60 5.50
CA THR A 92 -12.12 -8.74 5.91
C THR A 92 -11.37 -9.80 5.10
N GLU A 93 -11.95 -10.97 4.86
CA GLU A 93 -11.23 -12.04 4.13
C GLU A 93 -11.16 -11.75 2.62
N GLN A 94 -12.20 -11.14 2.06
CA GLN A 94 -12.31 -10.88 0.62
C GLN A 94 -11.76 -9.52 0.15
N VAL A 95 -11.36 -8.63 1.05
CA VAL A 95 -10.69 -7.38 0.65
C VAL A 95 -9.39 -7.67 -0.11
N ALA A 96 -9.10 -6.88 -1.15
CA ALA A 96 -7.92 -7.00 -1.99
C ALA A 96 -7.18 -5.66 -2.09
N PHE A 97 -6.06 -5.54 -1.39
CA PHE A 97 -5.14 -4.42 -1.50
C PHE A 97 -4.09 -4.68 -2.59
N CYS A 98 -3.58 -3.63 -3.24
CA CYS A 98 -2.58 -3.75 -4.28
C CYS A 98 -1.74 -2.47 -4.38
N THR A 99 -0.41 -2.58 -4.53
CA THR A 99 0.46 -1.40 -4.72
C THR A 99 0.26 -0.71 -6.06
N ALA A 100 -0.37 -1.38 -7.03
CA ALA A 100 -0.71 -0.78 -8.31
C ALA A 100 -2.03 0.02 -8.29
N HIS A 101 -2.75 0.07 -7.16
CA HIS A 101 -3.92 0.95 -6.99
C HIS A 101 -3.49 2.39 -6.69
N MET A 102 -3.07 3.10 -7.74
CA MET A 102 -2.65 4.50 -7.65
C MET A 102 -3.74 5.44 -8.17
N VAL A 103 -3.74 6.68 -7.66
CA VAL A 103 -4.62 7.76 -8.11
C VAL A 103 -3.78 8.86 -8.76
N PRO A 104 -4.35 9.70 -9.65
CA PRO A 104 -3.62 10.83 -10.23
C PRO A 104 -2.95 11.69 -9.16
N GLY A 105 -1.67 12.00 -9.37
CA GLY A 105 -0.83 12.74 -8.42
C GLY A 105 0.08 11.88 -7.54
N ILE A 106 -0.02 10.55 -7.61
CA ILE A 106 0.88 9.62 -6.92
C ILE A 106 1.38 8.60 -7.95
N ALA A 107 2.69 8.37 -8.01
CA ALA A 107 3.31 7.42 -8.94
C ALA A 107 4.34 6.54 -8.21
N HIS A 108 4.78 5.48 -8.87
CA HIS A 108 5.85 4.61 -8.36
C HIS A 108 7.23 5.22 -8.59
N SER A 109 8.20 4.78 -7.79
CA SER A 109 9.62 4.96 -8.04
C SER A 109 10.25 3.67 -8.60
N ASP A 110 11.54 3.72 -8.94
CA ASP A 110 12.31 2.55 -9.38
C ASP A 110 12.80 1.64 -8.24
N ASP A 111 12.19 1.72 -7.05
CA ASP A 111 12.45 0.74 -5.97
C ASP A 111 12.24 -0.68 -6.51
N PRO A 112 13.30 -1.52 -6.55
CA PRO A 112 13.25 -2.83 -7.20
C PRO A 112 12.31 -3.82 -6.48
N LEU A 113 12.01 -3.59 -5.20
CA LEU A 113 11.03 -4.37 -4.44
C LEU A 113 9.60 -3.92 -4.78
N LEU A 114 9.35 -2.61 -4.86
CA LEU A 114 8.04 -2.06 -5.23
C LEU A 114 7.61 -2.50 -6.63
N GLN A 115 8.53 -2.46 -7.60
CA GLN A 115 8.28 -2.87 -8.97
C GLN A 115 7.77 -4.31 -9.07
N GLY A 116 8.39 -5.25 -8.34
CA GLY A 116 7.95 -6.65 -8.29
C GLY A 116 6.60 -6.83 -7.57
N ARG A 117 6.36 -6.03 -6.52
CA ARG A 117 5.08 -6.05 -5.79
C ARG A 117 3.92 -5.63 -6.70
N SER A 118 4.05 -4.57 -7.48
CA SER A 118 2.95 -4.10 -8.36
C SER A 118 2.39 -5.19 -9.29
N PHE A 119 3.22 -6.12 -9.74
CA PHE A 119 2.78 -7.32 -10.45
C PHE A 119 2.06 -8.33 -9.54
N SER A 120 2.68 -8.71 -8.43
CA SER A 120 2.25 -9.82 -7.56
C SER A 120 0.84 -9.68 -6.99
N TYR A 121 0.46 -8.47 -6.56
CA TYR A 121 -0.83 -8.27 -5.89
C TYR A 121 -2.02 -8.38 -6.83
N PHE A 122 -1.85 -8.18 -8.15
CA PHE A 122 -2.90 -8.46 -9.13
C PHE A 122 -2.98 -9.96 -9.42
N ASP A 123 -1.83 -10.60 -9.65
CA ASP A 123 -1.72 -12.01 -10.00
C ASP A 123 -2.32 -12.94 -8.93
N THR A 124 -2.00 -12.70 -7.65
CA THR A 124 -2.49 -13.56 -6.55
C THR A 124 -4.02 -13.57 -6.40
N GLN A 125 -4.72 -12.51 -6.83
CA GLN A 125 -6.18 -12.46 -6.71
C GLN A 125 -6.87 -13.43 -7.67
N LEU A 126 -6.20 -13.82 -8.76
CA LEU A 126 -6.77 -14.70 -9.76
C LEU A 126 -7.13 -16.07 -9.17
N SER A 127 -6.27 -16.62 -8.32
CA SER A 127 -6.53 -17.89 -7.63
C SER A 127 -7.26 -17.69 -6.30
N ARG A 128 -7.02 -16.58 -5.59
CA ARG A 128 -7.64 -16.32 -4.28
C ARG A 128 -9.12 -15.96 -4.36
N LEU A 129 -9.51 -15.13 -5.33
CA LEU A 129 -10.86 -14.54 -5.44
C LEU A 129 -11.51 -14.74 -6.82
N GLY A 130 -10.71 -14.90 -7.88
CA GLY A 130 -11.17 -15.00 -9.26
C GLY A 130 -11.06 -13.66 -10.01
N ILE A 131 -11.13 -13.70 -11.35
CA ILE A 131 -10.79 -12.56 -12.22
C ILE A 131 -11.63 -11.28 -11.99
N ASN A 132 -12.89 -11.40 -11.55
CA ASN A 132 -13.79 -10.26 -11.29
C ASN A 132 -13.78 -9.83 -9.80
N TRP A 133 -12.71 -10.08 -9.06
CA TRP A 133 -12.58 -9.74 -7.63
C TRP A 133 -12.85 -8.25 -7.30
N GLN A 134 -12.68 -7.35 -8.28
CA GLN A 134 -13.01 -5.92 -8.16
C GLN A 134 -14.51 -5.64 -8.07
N GLU A 135 -15.37 -6.59 -8.46
CA GLU A 135 -16.83 -6.46 -8.35
C GLU A 135 -17.36 -6.82 -6.94
N LEU A 136 -16.54 -7.43 -6.09
CA LEU A 136 -16.90 -7.75 -4.71
C LEU A 136 -17.22 -6.47 -3.93
N PRO A 137 -18.29 -6.44 -3.11
CA PRO A 137 -18.76 -5.21 -2.46
C PRO A 137 -17.69 -4.40 -1.74
N ILE A 138 -16.76 -5.06 -1.04
CA ILE A 138 -15.68 -4.41 -0.28
C ILE A 138 -14.56 -3.83 -1.17
N ASN A 139 -14.40 -4.34 -2.39
CA ASN A 139 -13.34 -3.93 -3.32
C ASN A 139 -13.83 -2.91 -4.36
N ARG A 140 -15.14 -2.73 -4.51
CA ARG A 140 -15.70 -1.81 -5.51
C ARG A 140 -15.32 -0.37 -5.17
N PRO A 141 -14.85 0.41 -6.17
CA PRO A 141 -14.68 1.84 -5.96
C PRO A 141 -16.04 2.51 -5.76
N VAL A 142 -16.03 3.63 -5.05
CA VAL A 142 -17.21 4.49 -4.86
C VAL A 142 -17.41 5.47 -6.03
N CYS A 143 -16.47 5.52 -6.98
CA CYS A 143 -16.55 6.33 -8.19
C CYS A 143 -16.97 5.49 -9.42
N PRO A 144 -17.44 6.13 -10.51
CA PRO A 144 -17.83 5.41 -11.72
C PRO A 144 -16.68 4.60 -12.35
N VAL A 145 -16.97 3.37 -12.78
CA VAL A 145 -16.02 2.51 -13.52
C VAL A 145 -16.49 2.37 -14.97
N MET A 146 -15.66 2.81 -15.91
CA MET A 146 -15.99 2.83 -17.34
C MET A 146 -14.81 2.33 -18.17
N ASN A 147 -14.87 1.08 -18.64
CA ASN A 147 -13.82 0.49 -19.46
C ASN A 147 -14.38 -0.61 -20.39
N PHE A 148 -13.51 -1.30 -21.12
CA PHE A 148 -13.89 -2.36 -22.06
C PHE A 148 -13.69 -3.79 -21.53
N ASN A 149 -13.38 -3.96 -20.25
CA ASN A 149 -13.28 -5.29 -19.65
C ASN A 149 -14.67 -5.95 -19.61
N ARG A 150 -14.75 -7.21 -20.02
CA ARG A 150 -15.99 -8.02 -20.12
C ARG A 150 -15.72 -9.45 -19.64
N ASP A 151 -16.81 -10.18 -19.44
CA ASP A 151 -16.83 -11.61 -19.14
C ASP A 151 -16.03 -11.97 -17.87
N GLY A 152 -15.38 -13.13 -17.87
CA GLY A 152 -14.66 -13.67 -16.71
C GLY A 152 -15.57 -14.37 -15.69
N GLN A 153 -14.98 -15.24 -14.87
CA GLN A 153 -15.69 -15.96 -13.82
C GLN A 153 -16.36 -15.00 -12.83
N GLY A 154 -17.59 -15.30 -12.41
CA GLY A 154 -18.30 -14.53 -11.40
C GLY A 154 -18.73 -13.13 -11.85
N ARG A 155 -18.90 -12.89 -13.16
CA ARG A 155 -19.33 -11.60 -13.68
C ARG A 155 -20.73 -11.23 -13.21
N HIS A 156 -20.86 -10.17 -12.43
CA HIS A 156 -22.15 -9.61 -11.97
C HIS A 156 -22.59 -8.43 -12.83
N THR A 157 -21.65 -7.60 -13.29
CA THR A 157 -22.00 -6.38 -14.05
C THR A 157 -22.45 -6.70 -15.48
N ILE A 158 -23.69 -6.35 -15.80
CA ILE A 158 -24.23 -6.40 -17.17
C ILE A 158 -24.02 -5.05 -17.85
N THR A 159 -23.30 -5.05 -18.98
CA THR A 159 -23.03 -3.83 -19.74
C THR A 159 -23.84 -3.80 -21.03
N LYS A 160 -24.69 -2.79 -21.21
CA LYS A 160 -25.45 -2.56 -22.45
C LYS A 160 -24.54 -2.00 -23.56
N GLY A 161 -24.86 -2.32 -24.81
CA GLY A 161 -24.22 -1.77 -26.00
C GLY A 161 -23.77 -2.85 -26.99
N THR A 162 -23.41 -2.42 -28.19
CA THR A 162 -22.95 -3.29 -29.29
C THR A 162 -21.43 -3.21 -29.52
N VAL A 163 -20.72 -2.45 -28.68
CA VAL A 163 -19.28 -2.19 -28.81
C VAL A 163 -18.57 -2.47 -27.48
N ASN A 164 -17.42 -3.12 -27.57
CA ASN A 164 -16.56 -3.49 -26.45
C ASN A 164 -15.06 -3.20 -26.70
N TYR A 165 -14.73 -2.19 -27.52
CA TYR A 165 -13.34 -1.81 -27.84
C TYR A 165 -13.16 -0.30 -28.05
N TRP A 166 -11.91 0.16 -28.00
CA TRP A 166 -11.48 1.53 -28.32
C TRP A 166 -10.24 1.51 -29.25
N PRO A 167 -10.11 2.44 -30.22
CA PRO A 167 -11.12 3.44 -30.64
C PRO A 167 -12.30 2.81 -31.37
N ASN A 168 -13.46 3.48 -31.37
CA ASN A 168 -14.66 3.01 -32.07
C ASN A 168 -15.45 4.16 -32.71
N ARG A 169 -16.25 3.85 -33.74
CA ARG A 169 -17.01 4.84 -34.56
C ARG A 169 -18.07 5.65 -33.82
N PHE A 170 -18.44 5.24 -32.61
CA PHE A 170 -19.46 5.92 -31.80
C PHE A 170 -18.83 6.77 -30.70
N GLU A 171 -17.49 6.80 -30.61
CA GLU A 171 -16.73 7.49 -29.56
C GLU A 171 -17.19 7.11 -28.14
N VAL A 172 -17.66 5.87 -27.96
CA VAL A 172 -18.11 5.39 -26.65
C VAL A 172 -16.89 5.17 -25.76
N ARG A 173 -16.92 5.74 -24.54
CA ARG A 173 -15.88 5.63 -23.49
C ARG A 173 -14.50 6.10 -24.00
N PRO A 174 -14.36 7.36 -24.43
CA PRO A 174 -13.05 7.90 -24.78
C PRO A 174 -12.15 7.95 -23.53
N PRO A 175 -10.82 7.86 -23.69
CA PRO A 175 -9.89 8.17 -22.61
C PRO A 175 -10.11 9.58 -22.08
N ALA A 176 -9.94 9.77 -20.77
CA ALA A 176 -9.92 11.09 -20.17
C ALA A 176 -8.68 11.87 -20.64
N THR A 177 -8.82 13.18 -20.77
CA THR A 177 -7.73 14.13 -21.00
C THR A 177 -7.02 14.48 -19.68
N SER A 178 -5.86 15.14 -19.75
CA SER A 178 -5.16 15.64 -18.57
C SER A 178 -6.01 16.63 -17.77
N GLN A 179 -6.78 17.48 -18.44
CA GLN A 179 -7.68 18.44 -17.80
C GLN A 179 -8.86 17.76 -17.08
N GLU A 180 -9.24 16.56 -17.52
CA GLU A 180 -10.28 15.73 -16.90
C GLU A 180 -9.72 14.83 -15.78
N GLY A 181 -8.43 14.97 -15.43
CA GLY A 181 -7.80 14.24 -14.34
C GLY A 181 -7.30 12.85 -14.70
N ALA A 182 -6.92 12.62 -15.98
CA ALA A 182 -6.26 11.38 -16.37
C ALA A 182 -4.99 11.12 -15.56
N TYR A 183 -4.73 9.84 -15.25
CA TYR A 183 -3.46 9.44 -14.68
C TYR A 183 -2.35 9.58 -15.73
N HIS A 184 -1.23 10.18 -15.32
CA HIS A 184 -0.04 10.32 -16.13
C HIS A 184 1.17 9.88 -15.31
N ASP A 185 1.99 9.02 -15.90
CA ASP A 185 3.29 8.72 -15.33
C ASP A 185 4.19 9.97 -15.39
N PRO A 186 4.96 10.25 -14.34
CA PRO A 186 5.98 11.29 -14.38
C PRO A 186 6.93 11.04 -15.55
N PRO A 187 7.36 12.07 -16.29
CA PRO A 187 8.29 11.93 -17.41
C PRO A 187 9.73 11.69 -16.92
N GLN A 188 9.94 10.61 -16.17
CA GLN A 188 11.22 10.24 -15.60
C GLN A 188 12.20 9.85 -16.72
N SER A 189 13.44 10.36 -16.64
CA SER A 189 14.50 10.00 -17.57
C SER A 189 15.14 8.68 -17.16
N VAL A 190 15.20 7.71 -18.09
CA VAL A 190 15.81 6.40 -17.83
C VAL A 190 17.02 6.20 -18.74
N GLY A 191 18.19 5.95 -18.15
CA GLY A 191 19.43 5.67 -18.86
C GLY A 191 20.16 4.48 -18.25
N GLY A 192 20.62 3.53 -19.07
CA GLY A 192 21.35 2.36 -18.59
C GLY A 192 21.37 1.19 -19.57
N ILE A 193 21.71 0.02 -19.06
CA ILE A 193 21.71 -1.24 -19.80
C ILE A 193 20.71 -2.23 -19.20
N LYS A 194 20.17 -3.14 -20.02
CA LYS A 194 19.37 -4.26 -19.52
C LYS A 194 20.28 -5.25 -18.79
N ALA A 195 20.26 -5.24 -17.47
CA ALA A 195 21.07 -6.12 -16.63
C ALA A 195 20.33 -6.55 -15.36
N ARG A 196 20.65 -7.74 -14.85
CA ARG A 196 20.19 -8.22 -13.54
C ARG A 196 21.20 -7.78 -12.48
N THR A 197 21.16 -6.51 -12.10
CA THR A 197 22.08 -5.91 -11.13
C THR A 197 21.36 -4.89 -10.25
N LYS A 198 21.99 -4.51 -9.14
CA LYS A 198 21.59 -3.38 -8.29
C LYS A 198 22.64 -2.27 -8.37
N SER A 199 22.26 -1.06 -7.94
CA SER A 199 23.18 0.08 -7.84
C SER A 199 24.25 -0.19 -6.77
N ALA A 200 25.34 0.60 -6.76
CA ALA A 200 26.43 0.41 -5.81
C ALA A 200 26.01 0.66 -4.35
N LYS A 201 25.09 1.60 -4.10
CA LYS A 201 24.62 1.99 -2.76
C LYS A 201 23.82 0.86 -2.07
N PHE A 202 23.20 -0.05 -2.82
CA PHE A 202 22.54 -1.25 -2.28
C PHE A 202 23.49 -2.26 -1.63
N ARG A 203 24.82 -2.08 -1.72
CA ARG A 203 25.81 -3.01 -1.15
C ARG A 203 26.10 -2.77 0.34
N GLU A 204 25.60 -1.68 0.91
CA GLU A 204 25.72 -1.39 2.34
C GLU A 204 24.60 -2.11 3.11
N HIS A 205 24.95 -2.84 4.18
CA HIS A 205 24.05 -3.77 4.88
C HIS A 205 24.10 -3.70 6.42
N TYR A 206 24.95 -2.85 7.00
CA TYR A 206 25.27 -2.88 8.43
C TYR A 206 24.94 -1.56 9.15
N ASN A 207 25.18 -0.42 8.52
CA ASN A 207 25.15 0.88 9.18
C ASN A 207 23.80 1.17 9.81
N GLN A 208 22.69 0.93 9.09
CA GLN A 208 21.37 1.19 9.64
C GLN A 208 20.90 0.14 10.67
N ALA A 209 21.43 -1.09 10.63
CA ALA A 209 21.21 -2.05 11.70
C ALA A 209 21.89 -1.60 13.00
N GLN A 210 23.11 -1.06 12.91
CA GLN A 210 23.81 -0.46 14.05
C GLN A 210 23.11 0.81 14.54
N LEU A 211 22.67 1.68 13.62
CA LEU A 211 21.88 2.87 13.96
C LEU A 211 20.66 2.48 14.79
N PHE A 212 19.85 1.55 14.28
CA PHE A 212 18.66 1.06 14.98
C PHE A 212 19.00 0.56 16.39
N TYR A 213 19.95 -0.37 16.52
CA TYR A 213 20.34 -0.91 17.83
C TYR A 213 20.83 0.18 18.78
N ASN A 214 21.65 1.12 18.29
CA ASN A 214 22.20 2.20 19.11
C ASN A 214 21.11 3.15 19.63
N SER A 215 20.06 3.38 18.83
CA SER A 215 18.91 4.23 19.18
C SER A 215 17.95 3.62 20.19
N LEU A 216 18.03 2.32 20.47
CA LEU A 216 17.20 1.66 21.48
C LEU A 216 17.56 2.12 22.90
N SER A 217 16.54 2.24 23.75
CA SER A 217 16.73 2.47 25.18
C SER A 217 17.40 1.25 25.85
N PRO A 218 18.00 1.41 27.05
CA PRO A 218 18.65 0.29 27.72
C PRO A 218 17.77 -0.96 27.91
N PRO A 219 16.49 -0.86 28.32
CA PRO A 219 15.61 -2.03 28.42
C PRO A 219 15.28 -2.70 27.08
N GLU A 220 15.23 -1.95 25.98
CA GLU A 220 14.94 -2.51 24.65
C GLU A 220 16.15 -3.24 24.03
N LYS A 221 17.35 -2.98 24.54
CA LYS A 221 18.59 -3.70 24.16
C LYS A 221 18.72 -5.06 24.84
N HIS A 222 17.92 -5.32 25.87
CA HIS A 222 17.97 -6.50 26.74
C HIS A 222 16.71 -7.36 26.61
#